data_AF-A0A2S5K941-F1
#
_entry.id   AF-A0A2S5K941-F1
#
_cell.length_a   1.000
_cell.length_b   1.000
_cell.length_c   1.000
_cell.angle_alpha   90.00
_cell.angle_beta   90.00
_cell.angle_gamma   90.00
#
_symmetry.space_group_name_H-M   'P 1'
#
loop_
_entity.id
_entity.type
_entity.pdbx_description
1 polymer ?
#
loop_
_entity_poly.entity_id
_entity_poly.type
_entity_poly.pdbx_seq_one_letter_code
_entity_poly.pdbx_strand_id
1 'polypeptide(L)' 'MKNDAAAEDIYAVIGTVVARLLKPDQHLTLHEITTALHHMGETATGQDVREACRKAVILLARQMH' A
#
# COMPACT_ATOMS: atom_id res chain seq x y z
N MET A 1 26.89 0.01 -5.58
CA MET A 1 26.29 1.36 -5.66
C MET A 1 24.98 1.42 -6.47
N LYS A 2 24.27 0.30 -6.73
CA LYS A 2 22.94 0.32 -7.39
C LYS A 2 21.75 0.02 -6.45
N ASN A 3 22.01 -0.55 -5.27
CA ASN A 3 20.96 -0.91 -4.31
C ASN A 3 20.45 0.28 -3.49
N ASP A 4 21.31 1.25 -3.17
CA ASP A 4 20.95 2.34 -2.26
C ASP A 4 19.97 3.32 -2.90
N ALA A 5 20.12 3.62 -4.20
CA ALA A 5 19.19 4.49 -4.94
C ALA A 5 17.78 3.89 -5.01
N ALA A 6 17.68 2.57 -5.23
CA ALA A 6 16.39 1.88 -5.23
C ALA A 6 15.73 1.87 -3.84
N ALA A 7 16.53 1.79 -2.77
CA ALA A 7 16.02 1.88 -1.41
C ALA A 7 15.56 3.31 -1.07
N GLU A 8 16.30 4.34 -1.48
CA GLU A 8 15.91 5.75 -1.33
C GLU A 8 14.59 6.06 -2.05
N ASP A 9 14.42 5.58 -3.28
CA ASP A 9 13.18 5.73 -4.04
C ASP A 9 11.99 5.06 -3.32
N ILE A 10 12.20 3.88 -2.74
CA ILE A 10 11.17 3.17 -1.96
C ILE A 10 10.81 3.95 -0.70
N TYR A 11 11.78 4.49 0.04
CA TYR A 11 11.51 5.30 1.24
C TYR A 11 10.78 6.61 0.92
N ALA A 12 11.10 7.24 -0.21
CA ALA A 12 10.40 8.45 -0.66
C ALA A 12 8.92 8.19 -1.01
N VAL A 13 8.64 7.05 -1.66
CA VAL A 13 7.27 6.62 -1.96
C VAL A 13 6.50 6.32 -0.67
N ILE A 14 7.10 5.59 0.28
CA ILE A 14 6.49 5.30 1.58
C ILE A 14 6.19 6.60 2.35
N GLY A 15 7.16 7.52 2.42
CA GLY A 15 6.99 8.81 3.08
C GLY A 15 5.85 9.64 2.49
N THR A 16 5.67 9.59 1.17
CA THR A 16 4.58 10.26 0.46
C THR A 16 3.22 9.67 0.82
N VAL A 17 3.11 8.34 0.86
CA VAL A 17 1.86 7.65 1.23
C VAL A 17 1.50 7.92 2.69
N VAL A 18 2.48 7.82 3.61
CA VAL A 18 2.28 8.09 5.03
C VAL A 18 1.91 9.56 5.28
N ALA A 19 2.54 10.51 4.57
CA ALA A 19 2.18 11.92 4.67
C ALA A 19 0.75 12.22 4.20
N ARG A 20 0.24 11.47 3.20
CA ARG A 20 -1.17 11.59 2.75
C ARG A 20 -2.15 10.98 3.75
N LEU A 21 -1.77 9.89 4.43
CA LEU A 21 -2.56 9.27 5.50
C LEU A 21 -2.65 10.14 6.76
N LEU A 22 -1.58 10.88 7.08
CA LEU A 22 -1.47 11.70 8.29
C LEU A 22 -1.99 13.12 8.11
N LYS A 23 -2.26 13.57 6.88
CA LYS A 23 -2.77 14.92 6.63
C LYS A 23 -4.24 15.03 7.03
N PRO A 24 -4.59 15.94 7.96
CA PRO A 24 -5.99 16.29 8.18
C PRO A 24 -6.52 16.87 6.86
N ASP A 25 -7.71 16.44 6.45
CA ASP A 25 -8.41 16.81 5.22
C ASP A 25 -7.99 16.10 3.92
N GLN A 26 -7.01 15.19 3.96
CA GLN A 26 -6.70 14.33 2.82
C GLN A 26 -7.37 12.96 3.00
N HIS A 27 -8.52 12.78 2.38
CA HIS A 27 -9.23 11.50 2.39
C HIS A 27 -8.53 10.54 1.43
N LEU A 28 -7.93 9.46 1.95
CA LEU A 28 -7.65 8.30 1.11
C LEU A 28 -8.95 7.63 0.73
N THR A 29 -9.16 7.48 -0.57
CA THR A 29 -10.30 6.71 -1.06
C THR A 29 -10.07 5.23 -0.80
N LEU A 30 -11.17 4.50 -0.56
CA LEU A 30 -11.17 3.04 -0.51
C LEU A 30 -10.50 2.43 -1.73
N HIS A 31 -10.67 3.04 -2.91
CA HIS A 31 -10.02 2.62 -4.14
C HIS A 31 -8.48 2.74 -4.10
N GLU A 32 -7.95 3.86 -3.59
CA GLU A 32 -6.50 4.04 -3.44
C GLU A 32 -5.89 3.06 -2.43
N ILE A 33 -6.59 2.80 -1.32
CA ILE A 33 -6.16 1.83 -0.30
C ILE A 33 -6.14 0.42 -0.91
N THR A 34 -7.19 0.05 -1.65
CA THR A 34 -7.31 -1.28 -2.27
C THR A 34 -6.22 -1.50 -3.32
N THR A 35 -5.93 -0.47 -4.12
CA THR A 35 -4.86 -0.49 -5.12
C THR A 35 -3.48 -0.63 -4.49
N ALA A 36 -3.21 0.10 -3.40
CA ALA A 36 -1.94 -0.01 -2.67
C ALA A 36 -1.74 -1.40 -2.05
N LEU A 37 -2.79 -1.96 -1.43
CA LEU A 37 -2.77 -3.30 -0.86
C LEU A 37 -2.55 -4.38 -1.93
N HIS A 38 -3.15 -4.22 -3.11
CA HIS A 38 -2.94 -5.14 -4.23
C HIS A 38 -1.46 -5.17 -4.65
N HIS A 39 -0.88 -4.00 -4.93
CA HIS A 39 0.53 -3.88 -5.30
C HIS A 39 1.49 -4.41 -4.22
N MET A 40 1.18 -4.17 -2.95
CA MET A 40 1.96 -4.69 -1.84
C MET A 40 1.91 -6.23 -1.77
N GLY A 41 0.74 -6.84 -2.02
CA GLY A 41 0.60 -8.29 -2.09
C GLY A 41 1.31 -8.92 -3.30
N GLU A 42 1.36 -8.23 -4.43
CA GLU A 42 2.09 -8.70 -5.63
C GLU A 42 3.59 -8.74 -5.42
N THR A 43 4.13 -7.68 -4.80
CA THR A 43 5.57 -7.49 -4.56
C THR A 43 6.09 -8.19 -3.30
N ALA A 44 5.20 -8.64 -2.42
CA ALA A 44 5.56 -9.38 -1.22
C ALA A 44 6.24 -10.72 -1.53
N THR A 45 7.42 -10.93 -0.95
CA THR A 45 8.14 -12.21 -0.98
C THR A 45 7.60 -13.21 0.05
N GLY A 46 6.94 -12.72 1.10
CA GLY A 46 6.31 -13.54 2.15
C GLY A 46 4.87 -13.92 1.79
N GLN A 47 4.58 -15.22 1.80
CA GLN A 47 3.24 -15.75 1.51
C GLN A 47 2.19 -15.21 2.50
N ASP A 48 2.57 -15.02 3.76
CA ASP A 48 1.69 -14.46 4.80
C ASP A 48 1.28 -13.02 4.50
N VAL A 49 2.21 -12.21 4.00
CA VAL A 49 1.98 -10.80 3.65
C VAL A 49 1.08 -10.71 2.41
N ARG A 50 1.31 -11.57 1.41
CA ARG A 50 0.45 -11.66 0.22
C ARG A 50 -0.98 -12.05 0.60
N GLU A 51 -1.16 -13.03 1.48
CA GLU A 51 -2.49 -13.47 1.92
C GLU A 51 -3.19 -12.41 2.78
N ALA A 52 -2.45 -11.73 3.66
CA ALA A 52 -2.98 -10.61 4.45
C ALA A 52 -3.48 -9.47 3.55
N CYS A 53 -2.70 -9.09 2.53
CA CYS A 53 -3.07 -8.07 1.55
C CYS A 53 -4.34 -8.47 0.78
N ARG A 54 -4.41 -9.73 0.32
CA ARG A 54 -5.57 -10.27 -0.39
C ARG A 54 -6.84 -10.22 0.47
N LYS A 55 -6.75 -10.64 1.74
CA LYS A 55 -7.88 -10.59 2.68
C LYS A 55 -8.35 -9.16 2.93
N ALA A 56 -7.43 -8.22 3.09
CA ALA A 56 -7.74 -6.80 3.28
C ALA A 56 -8.48 -6.22 2.07
N VAL A 57 -8.03 -6.51 0.84
CA VAL A 57 -8.70 -6.11 -0.41
C VAL A 57 -10.13 -6.64 -0.49
N ILE A 58 -10.35 -7.93 -0.18
CA ILE A 58 -11.69 -8.54 -0.22
C ILE A 58 -12.62 -7.89 0.81
N LEU A 59 -12.12 -7.58 2.01
CA LEU A 59 -12.91 -6.98 3.07
C LEU A 59 -13.31 -5.54 2.73
N LEU A 60 -12.40 -4.76 2.17
CA LEU A 60 -12.65 -3.40 1.72
C LEU A 60 -13.60 -3.34 0.53
N ALA A 61 -13.45 -4.25 -0.44
CA ALA A 61 -14.36 -4.34 -1.59
C ALA A 61 -15.81 -4.62 -1.17
N ARG A 62 -16.03 -5.40 -0.11
CA ARG A 62 -17.38 -5.65 0.44
C ARG A 62 -18.03 -4.42 1.07
N GLN A 63 -17.26 -3.42 1.51
CA GLN A 63 -17.80 -2.16 2.02
C GLN A 63 -18.17 -1.17 0.91
N MET A 64 -17.81 -1.46 -0.35
CA MET A 64 -18.17 -0.65 -1.52
C MET A 64 -19.48 -1.07 -2.19
N HIS A 65 -20.08 -2.18 -1.74
CA HIS A 65 -21.39 -2.68 -2.16
C HIS A 65 -22.46 -2.36 -1.11
#